data_AF-A0A924ZIV5-F1
#
_entry.id   AF-A0A924ZIV5-F1
#
_cell.length_a   1.000
_cell.length_b   1.000
_cell.length_c   1.000
_cell.angle_alpha   90.00
_cell.angle_beta   90.00
_cell.angle_gamma   90.00
#
_symmetry.space_group_name_H-M   'P 1'
#
loop_
_entity.id
_entity.type
_entity.pdbx_description
1 polymer ?
#
loop_
_entity_poly.entity_id
_entity_poly.type
_entity_poly.pdbx_seq_one_letter_code
_entity_poly.pdbx_strand_id
1 'polypeptide(L)'
;DYCSLPRIERTKGQFDRYLDRPMDASIYENFHLNFRTAQIHAGSVRNLASWTHQLMRVNLQTNDEAVSISTLEKTLNRLTQPGPLNKNLNLEFSDFCETWKSVVAPFISIPNQKRFEELLAELHALDIQSQNFESQNDLQATIEPTLDRTRVYLTQTELDWTAQVDHAAFVNGAMPKYPLRKGPEKLAMVELNKMVTLYNIIQLTDKAELLKHRENIRLTILDRCEGLLRWRHAA
;
A
#
# COMPACT_ATOMS: atom_id res chain seq x y z
N ASP A 1 -32.62 -0.83 15.51
CA ASP A 1 -33.57 -1.51 16.42
C ASP A 1 -33.67 -0.93 17.81
N TYR A 2 -32.58 -0.73 18.59
CA TYR A 2 -32.69 -0.06 19.90
C TYR A 2 -32.67 1.47 19.79
N CYS A 3 -31.73 2.03 19.01
CA CYS A 3 -31.59 3.48 18.80
C CYS A 3 -32.69 4.08 17.92
N SER A 4 -33.42 3.25 17.17
CA SER A 4 -34.57 3.64 16.36
C SER A 4 -35.86 3.81 17.17
N LEU A 5 -35.90 3.33 18.42
CA LEU A 5 -37.04 3.51 19.31
C LEU A 5 -36.97 4.86 20.04
N PRO A 6 -38.11 5.53 20.28
CA PRO A 6 -38.20 6.73 21.11
C PRO A 6 -37.63 6.47 22.51
N ARG A 7 -36.99 7.49 23.11
CA ARG A 7 -36.28 7.37 24.40
C ARG A 7 -37.14 6.83 25.55
N ILE A 8 -38.45 7.03 25.49
CA ILE A 8 -39.45 6.66 26.51
C ILE A 8 -39.73 5.15 26.50
N GLU A 9 -39.57 4.50 25.34
CA GLU A 9 -39.88 3.08 25.14
C GLU A 9 -38.64 2.18 25.29
N ARG A 10 -37.48 2.77 25.57
CA ARG A 10 -36.21 2.05 25.72
C ARG A 10 -36.15 1.39 27.09
N THR A 11 -36.17 0.06 27.10
CA THR A 11 -36.01 -0.71 28.33
C THR A 11 -34.57 -1.22 28.48
N LYS A 12 -34.09 -1.34 29.72
CA LYS A 12 -32.74 -1.82 30.02
C LYS A 12 -32.45 -3.19 29.40
N GLY A 13 -33.41 -4.11 29.45
CA GLY A 13 -33.25 -5.45 28.85
C GLY A 13 -33.13 -5.44 27.31
N GLN A 14 -33.67 -4.44 26.62
CA GLN A 14 -33.47 -4.28 25.17
C GLN A 14 -32.10 -3.68 24.85
N PHE A 15 -31.52 -2.89 25.78
CA PHE A 15 -30.16 -2.39 25.64
C PHE A 15 -29.14 -3.51 25.78
N ASP A 16 -29.30 -4.37 26.78
CA ASP A 16 -28.41 -5.51 26.99
C ASP A 16 -28.46 -6.46 25.77
N ARG A 17 -29.66 -6.75 25.26
CA ARG A 17 -29.85 -7.49 23.99
C ARG A 17 -29.32 -6.78 22.74
N TYR A 18 -29.07 -5.48 22.79
CA TYR A 18 -28.46 -4.73 21.68
C TYR A 18 -26.93 -4.80 21.77
N LEU A 19 -26.37 -4.75 22.98
CA LEU A 19 -24.94 -4.91 23.23
C LEU A 19 -24.44 -6.34 22.98
N ASP A 20 -25.27 -7.34 23.28
CA ASP A 20 -24.95 -8.75 23.08
C ASP A 20 -25.13 -9.24 21.63
N ARG A 21 -25.57 -8.36 20.71
CA ARG A 21 -25.64 -8.72 19.29
C ARG A 21 -24.23 -8.79 18.72
N PRO A 22 -23.94 -9.77 17.83
CA PRO A 22 -22.71 -9.74 17.06
C PRO A 22 -22.63 -8.41 16.32
N MET A 23 -21.53 -7.67 16.53
CA MET A 23 -21.30 -6.37 15.88
C MET A 23 -21.39 -6.56 14.37
N ASP A 24 -22.11 -5.64 13.73
CA ASP A 24 -22.29 -5.63 12.28
C ASP A 24 -20.92 -5.49 11.59
N ALA A 25 -20.71 -6.24 10.50
CA ALA A 25 -19.43 -6.33 9.79
C ALA A 25 -18.94 -4.96 9.30
N SER A 26 -19.87 -4.04 9.04
CA SER A 26 -19.64 -2.64 8.68
C SER A 26 -18.83 -1.83 9.72
N ILE A 27 -18.82 -2.26 10.99
CA ILE A 27 -18.00 -1.60 12.02
C ILE A 27 -16.53 -2.03 11.90
N TYR A 28 -16.26 -3.23 11.39
CA TYR A 28 -14.91 -3.72 11.10
C TYR A 28 -14.34 -3.18 9.77
N GLU A 29 -15.19 -2.69 8.85
CA GLU A 29 -14.72 -2.01 7.64
C GLU A 29 -13.89 -0.75 7.95
N ASN A 30 -14.10 -0.10 9.10
CA ASN A 30 -13.33 1.07 9.53
C ASN A 30 -12.12 0.73 10.42
N PHE A 31 -11.72 -0.54 10.51
CA PHE A 31 -10.49 -0.93 11.20
C PHE A 31 -9.22 -0.58 10.40
N HIS A 32 -9.35 -0.16 9.14
CA HIS A 32 -8.23 0.30 8.34
C HIS A 32 -7.67 1.64 8.85
N LEU A 33 -6.35 1.78 8.77
CA LEU A 33 -5.64 3.04 9.07
C LEU A 33 -6.06 4.10 8.06
N ASN A 34 -6.87 5.05 8.50
CA ASN A 34 -7.38 6.17 7.72
C ASN A 34 -6.73 7.46 8.22
N PHE A 35 -6.76 8.54 7.46
CA PHE A 35 -6.19 9.83 7.89
C PHE A 35 -6.85 10.42 9.16
N ARG A 36 -8.03 9.92 9.54
CA ARG A 36 -8.70 10.27 10.82
C ARG A 36 -8.27 9.40 12.02
N THR A 37 -7.88 8.15 11.78
CA THR A 37 -7.54 7.17 12.82
C THR A 37 -6.03 7.02 13.00
N ALA A 38 -5.24 7.35 11.97
CA ALA A 38 -3.79 7.36 12.01
C ALA A 38 -3.24 8.63 12.67
N GLN A 39 -2.28 8.46 13.58
CA GLN A 39 -1.49 9.59 14.09
C GLN A 39 -0.32 9.86 13.16
N ILE A 40 -0.36 11.00 12.47
CA ILE A 40 0.73 11.42 11.59
C ILE A 40 1.70 12.29 12.38
N HIS A 41 2.96 11.85 12.43
CA HIS A 41 4.01 12.55 13.15
C HIS A 41 4.36 13.87 12.45
N ALA A 42 4.30 15.00 13.18
CA ALA A 42 4.54 16.34 12.63
C ALA A 42 5.94 16.48 12.00
N GLY A 43 6.96 15.81 12.56
CA GLY A 43 8.30 15.79 11.98
C GLY A 43 8.37 15.14 10.60
N SER A 44 7.49 14.18 10.31
CA SER A 44 7.44 13.52 9.00
C SER A 44 6.86 14.46 7.94
N VAL A 45 5.84 15.24 8.30
CA VAL A 45 5.26 16.29 7.43
C VAL A 45 6.30 17.35 7.10
N ARG A 46 7.05 17.81 8.10
CA ARG A 46 8.11 18.81 7.90
C ARG A 46 9.27 18.29 7.05
N ASN A 47 9.68 17.04 7.25
CA ASN A 47 10.74 16.42 6.45
C ASN A 47 10.30 16.30 4.98
N LEU A 48 9.06 15.89 4.75
CA LEU A 48 8.50 15.78 3.39
C LEU A 48 8.40 17.16 2.74
N ALA A 49 7.89 18.18 3.45
CA ALA A 49 7.85 19.56 2.96
C ALA A 49 9.24 20.10 2.62
N SER A 50 10.25 19.82 3.45
CA SER A 50 11.64 20.21 3.20
C SER A 50 12.22 19.50 1.96
N TRP A 51 11.94 18.20 1.80
CA TRP A 51 12.37 17.44 0.63
C TRP A 51 11.70 17.93 -0.65
N THR A 52 10.38 18.14 -0.63
CA THR A 52 9.63 18.69 -1.77
C THR A 52 10.13 20.08 -2.15
N HIS A 53 10.39 20.94 -1.17
CA HIS A 53 10.98 22.26 -1.42
C HIS A 53 12.37 22.16 -2.06
N GLN A 54 13.23 21.26 -1.59
CA GLN A 54 14.55 21.04 -2.19
C GLN A 54 14.43 20.56 -3.64
N LEU A 55 13.52 19.62 -3.91
CA LEU A 55 13.27 19.08 -5.25
C LEU A 55 12.74 20.18 -6.19
N MET A 56 11.78 20.97 -5.73
CA MET A 56 11.25 22.11 -6.48
C MET A 56 12.33 23.18 -6.72
N ARG A 57 13.18 23.48 -5.74
CA ARG A 57 14.27 24.45 -5.89
C ARG A 57 15.31 24.01 -6.93
N VAL A 58 15.67 22.72 -6.93
CA VAL A 58 16.64 22.17 -7.89
C VAL A 58 16.09 22.20 -9.31
N ASN A 59 14.79 21.92 -9.49
CA ASN A 59 14.18 21.80 -10.82
C ASN A 59 13.64 23.11 -11.38
N LEU A 60 13.07 24.00 -10.56
CA LEU A 60 12.39 25.21 -11.01
C LEU A 60 13.27 26.46 -10.95
N GLN A 61 14.37 26.45 -10.18
CA GLN A 61 15.26 27.60 -9.97
C GLN A 61 14.55 28.90 -9.56
N THR A 62 13.33 28.82 -9.01
CA THR A 62 12.53 29.94 -8.55
C THR A 62 12.54 30.05 -7.02
N ASN A 63 12.50 31.28 -6.52
CA ASN A 63 12.44 31.60 -5.08
C ASN A 63 11.06 32.14 -4.66
N ASP A 64 9.99 31.67 -5.32
CA ASP A 64 8.63 32.17 -5.05
C ASP A 64 8.13 31.74 -3.67
N GLU A 65 7.45 32.66 -2.96
CA GLU A 65 6.83 32.41 -1.65
C GLU A 65 5.76 31.29 -1.70
N ALA A 66 5.17 31.06 -2.88
CA ALA A 66 4.24 29.97 -3.16
C ALA A 66 4.86 28.58 -2.98
N VAL A 67 6.18 28.47 -3.11
CA VAL A 67 6.95 27.23 -3.00
C VAL A 67 7.63 27.11 -1.63
N SER A 68 7.43 28.05 -0.71
CA SER A 68 8.08 28.00 0.61
C SER A 68 7.77 26.72 1.38
N ILE A 69 8.74 26.25 2.19
CA ILE A 69 8.57 25.10 3.09
C ILE A 69 7.32 25.27 3.96
N SER A 70 7.05 26.50 4.42
CA SER A 70 5.90 26.81 5.27
C SER A 70 4.55 26.64 4.55
N THR A 71 4.52 26.92 3.25
CA THR A 71 3.34 26.77 2.40
C THR A 71 3.07 25.28 2.17
N LEU A 72 4.11 24.51 1.85
CA LEU A 72 4.04 23.05 1.68
C LEU A 72 3.70 22.31 2.98
N GLU A 73 4.21 22.77 4.11
CA GLU A 73 3.87 22.21 5.42
C GLU A 73 2.38 22.45 5.75
N LYS A 74 1.85 23.64 5.43
CA LYS A 74 0.42 23.95 5.62
C LYS A 74 -0.50 23.14 4.71
N THR A 75 -0.10 22.89 3.46
CA THR A 75 -0.90 22.05 2.55
C THR A 75 -0.92 20.60 3.00
N LEU A 76 0.25 20.04 3.33
CA LEU A 76 0.36 18.66 3.80
C LEU A 76 -0.38 18.46 5.12
N ASN A 77 -0.34 19.42 6.04
CA ASN A 77 -1.12 19.35 7.29
C ASN A 77 -2.63 19.37 7.03
N ARG A 78 -3.12 20.15 6.06
CA ARG A 78 -4.55 20.15 5.69
C ARG A 78 -5.00 18.86 5.02
N LEU A 79 -4.13 18.21 4.25
CA LEU A 79 -4.39 16.92 3.61
C LEU A 79 -4.36 15.76 4.61
N THR A 80 -3.41 15.80 5.54
CA THR A 80 -3.21 14.75 6.54
C THR A 80 -4.17 14.85 7.72
N GLN A 81 -4.80 16.01 7.93
CA GLN A 81 -5.86 16.24 8.91
C GLN A 81 -7.15 16.72 8.22
N PRO A 82 -7.85 15.84 7.46
CA PRO A 82 -9.05 16.22 6.74
C PRO A 82 -10.18 16.61 7.69
N GLY A 83 -10.91 17.68 7.35
CA GLY A 83 -12.13 18.08 8.06
C GLY A 83 -13.26 17.03 7.95
N PRO A 84 -14.36 17.19 8.70
CA PRO A 84 -15.43 16.19 8.81
C PRO A 84 -16.13 15.85 7.48
N LEU A 85 -16.03 16.71 6.47
CA LEU A 85 -16.63 16.54 5.13
C LEU A 85 -15.63 16.12 4.05
N ASN A 86 -14.34 16.06 4.35
CA ASN A 86 -13.30 15.75 3.37
C ASN A 86 -13.04 14.23 3.27
N LYS A 87 -12.44 13.82 2.15
CA LYS A 87 -11.99 12.44 1.92
C LYS A 87 -11.01 12.02 3.03
N ASN A 88 -11.16 10.80 3.53
CA ASN A 88 -10.38 10.26 4.66
C ASN A 88 -9.53 9.04 4.28
N LEU A 89 -9.63 8.62 3.02
CA LEU A 89 -9.06 7.43 2.41
C LEU A 89 -8.63 7.81 0.98
N ASN A 90 -7.47 7.33 0.55
CA ASN A 90 -6.90 7.51 -0.79
C ASN A 90 -6.80 8.98 -1.25
N LEU A 91 -5.68 9.63 -0.90
CA LEU A 91 -5.37 10.98 -1.39
C LEU A 91 -4.88 10.92 -2.83
N GLU A 92 -5.53 11.66 -3.72
CA GLU A 92 -5.10 11.84 -5.09
C GLU A 92 -4.26 13.12 -5.25
N PHE A 93 -3.48 13.21 -6.32
CA PHE A 93 -2.71 14.43 -6.64
C PHE A 93 -3.63 15.64 -6.87
N SER A 94 -4.85 15.40 -7.38
CA SER A 94 -5.92 16.39 -7.50
C SER A 94 -6.26 17.05 -6.15
N ASP A 95 -6.41 16.26 -5.08
CA ASP A 95 -6.70 16.74 -3.73
C ASP A 95 -5.57 17.63 -3.21
N PHE A 96 -4.31 17.32 -3.56
CA PHE A 96 -3.14 18.15 -3.25
C PHE A 96 -3.20 19.49 -3.98
N CYS A 97 -3.48 19.50 -5.28
CA CYS A 97 -3.58 20.71 -6.11
C CYS A 97 -4.66 21.67 -5.60
N GLU A 98 -5.84 21.15 -5.24
CA GLU A 98 -6.93 21.96 -4.66
C GLU A 98 -6.54 22.54 -3.29
N THR A 99 -5.93 21.73 -2.44
CA THR A 99 -5.49 22.17 -1.11
C THR A 99 -4.38 23.21 -1.23
N TRP A 100 -3.44 23.02 -2.15
CA TRP A 100 -2.38 23.99 -2.43
C TRP A 100 -2.93 25.28 -3.01
N LYS A 101 -3.87 25.24 -3.95
CA LYS A 101 -4.60 26.42 -4.41
C LYS A 101 -5.23 27.19 -3.25
N SER A 102 -5.88 26.49 -2.31
CA SER A 102 -6.52 27.13 -1.15
C SER A 102 -5.53 27.82 -0.19
N VAL A 103 -4.30 27.30 -0.09
CA VAL A 103 -3.26 27.81 0.81
C VAL A 103 -2.47 28.94 0.13
N VAL A 104 -2.29 28.89 -1.18
CA VAL A 104 -1.51 29.86 -1.97
C VAL A 104 -2.38 31.02 -2.48
N ALA A 105 -3.69 30.84 -2.65
CA ALA A 105 -4.64 31.88 -3.05
C ALA A 105 -4.47 33.24 -2.33
N PRO A 106 -4.25 33.32 -0.99
CA PRO A 106 -4.02 34.60 -0.32
C PRO A 106 -2.69 35.29 -0.68
N PHE A 107 -1.73 34.58 -1.28
CA PHE A 107 -0.42 35.09 -1.67
C PHE A 107 -0.34 35.45 -3.17
N ILE A 108 -1.34 35.06 -3.96
CA ILE A 108 -1.37 35.31 -5.41
C ILE A 108 -2.19 36.57 -5.69
N SER A 109 -1.55 37.59 -6.27
CA SER A 109 -2.27 38.76 -6.80
C SER A 109 -3.25 38.35 -7.91
N ILE A 110 -4.44 38.95 -7.95
CA ILE A 110 -5.53 38.71 -8.93
C ILE A 110 -5.06 38.45 -10.38
N PRO A 111 -4.13 39.22 -11.00
CA PRO A 111 -3.66 38.94 -12.37
C PRO A 111 -2.89 37.61 -12.51
N ASN A 112 -2.22 37.15 -11.46
CA ASN A 112 -1.48 35.88 -11.44
C ASN A 112 -2.37 34.68 -11.13
N GLN A 113 -3.62 34.90 -10.71
CA GLN A 113 -4.57 33.83 -10.42
C GLN A 113 -4.97 33.08 -11.69
N LYS A 114 -5.15 33.79 -12.81
CA LYS A 114 -5.45 33.17 -14.11
C LYS A 114 -4.28 32.30 -14.60
N ARG A 115 -3.05 32.81 -14.45
CA ARG A 115 -1.83 32.06 -14.78
C ARG A 115 -1.64 30.84 -13.85
N PHE A 116 -2.03 30.96 -12.59
CA PHE A 116 -2.00 29.86 -11.64
C PHE A 116 -3.05 28.78 -11.98
N GLU A 117 -4.23 29.17 -12.45
CA GLU A 117 -5.26 28.24 -12.94
C GLU A 117 -4.85 27.54 -14.22
N GLU A 118 -4.21 28.25 -15.15
CA GLU A 118 -3.59 27.66 -16.35
C GLU A 118 -2.50 26.64 -15.97
N LEU A 119 -1.66 26.98 -14.98
CA LEU A 119 -0.61 26.08 -14.48
C LEU A 119 -1.18 24.85 -13.76
N LEU A 120 -2.27 25.00 -13.00
CA LEU A 120 -2.97 23.85 -12.42
C LEU A 120 -3.59 22.95 -13.49
N ALA A 121 -4.15 23.52 -14.56
CA ALA A 121 -4.68 22.75 -15.67
C ALA A 121 -3.56 21.99 -16.41
N GLU A 122 -2.39 22.61 -16.57
CA GLU A 122 -1.19 21.96 -17.12
C GLU A 122 -0.68 20.84 -16.21
N LEU A 123 -0.65 21.05 -14.88
CA LEU A 123 -0.29 20.01 -13.91
C LEU A 123 -1.28 18.84 -13.93
N HIS A 124 -2.59 19.11 -14.05
CA HIS A 124 -3.59 18.05 -14.22
C HIS A 124 -3.39 17.29 -15.53
N ALA A 125 -3.08 17.97 -16.63
CA ALA A 125 -2.77 17.32 -17.90
C ALA A 125 -1.51 16.45 -17.79
N LEU A 126 -0.49 16.90 -17.05
CA LEU A 126 0.74 16.15 -16.79
C LEU A 126 0.51 14.96 -15.86
N ASP A 127 -0.33 15.08 -14.84
CA ASP A 127 -0.72 13.95 -13.97
C ASP A 127 -1.49 12.90 -14.77
N ILE A 128 -2.43 13.31 -15.62
CA ILE A 128 -3.12 12.41 -16.56
C ILE A 128 -2.11 11.76 -17.52
N GLN A 129 -1.13 12.50 -18.03
CA GLN A 129 -0.06 11.95 -18.87
C GLN A 129 0.85 10.99 -18.10
N SER A 130 1.18 11.28 -16.84
CA SER A 130 1.99 10.41 -15.99
C SER A 130 1.23 9.14 -15.65
N GLN A 131 -0.05 9.23 -15.28
CA GLN A 131 -0.91 8.07 -15.06
C GLN A 131 -1.13 7.29 -16.35
N ASN A 132 -1.24 7.94 -17.50
CA ASN A 132 -1.29 7.28 -18.80
C ASN A 132 0.05 6.67 -19.18
N PHE A 133 1.18 7.25 -18.79
CA PHE A 133 2.52 6.73 -19.03
C PHE A 133 2.86 5.58 -18.07
N GLU A 134 2.41 5.63 -16.82
CA GLU A 134 2.42 4.52 -15.87
C GLU A 134 1.47 3.43 -16.33
N SER A 135 0.27 3.78 -16.80
CA SER A 135 -0.65 2.82 -17.42
C SER A 135 -0.11 2.30 -18.75
N GLN A 136 0.68 3.07 -19.50
CA GLN A 136 1.32 2.66 -20.75
C GLN A 136 2.61 1.90 -20.52
N ASN A 137 3.30 2.10 -19.40
CA ASN A 137 4.43 1.28 -18.93
C ASN A 137 3.94 0.02 -18.25
N ASP A 138 2.80 0.08 -17.56
CA ASP A 138 2.04 -1.09 -17.15
C ASP A 138 1.56 -1.79 -18.41
N LEU A 139 1.08 -1.08 -19.44
CA LEU A 139 0.73 -1.69 -20.73
C LEU A 139 1.97 -2.14 -21.50
N GLN A 140 3.15 -1.51 -21.45
CA GLN A 140 4.38 -1.99 -22.09
C GLN A 140 4.99 -3.16 -21.31
N ALA A 141 4.80 -3.21 -19.99
CA ALA A 141 4.96 -4.38 -19.15
C ALA A 141 3.82 -5.41 -19.33
N THR A 142 2.74 -5.07 -20.04
CA THR A 142 1.61 -5.95 -20.42
C THR A 142 1.60 -6.26 -21.93
N ILE A 143 2.49 -5.64 -22.72
CA ILE A 143 2.73 -5.85 -24.15
C ILE A 143 4.02 -6.70 -24.35
N GLU A 144 4.74 -7.03 -23.28
CA GLU A 144 5.18 -8.42 -23.15
C GLU A 144 3.91 -9.27 -22.99
N PRO A 145 3.67 -10.23 -23.90
CA PRO A 145 2.34 -10.78 -24.12
C PRO A 145 1.83 -11.42 -22.83
N THR A 146 0.67 -10.95 -22.37
CA THR A 146 -0.48 -11.75 -21.91
C THR A 146 -0.22 -13.27 -21.72
N LEU A 147 0.68 -13.61 -20.80
CA LEU A 147 0.54 -14.77 -19.94
C LEU A 147 0.02 -14.22 -18.63
N ASP A 148 -1.31 -14.21 -18.52
CA ASP A 148 -1.98 -14.76 -17.35
C ASP A 148 -1.11 -14.68 -16.07
N ARG A 149 -1.23 -13.58 -15.30
CA ARG A 149 -0.69 -13.48 -13.92
C ARG A 149 -1.28 -14.57 -12.98
N THR A 150 -2.07 -15.50 -13.52
CA THR A 150 -2.55 -16.72 -12.87
C THR A 150 -2.10 -18.04 -13.55
N ARG A 151 -1.10 -18.04 -14.46
CA ARG A 151 -0.48 -19.28 -14.97
C ARG A 151 1.03 -19.17 -15.11
N VAL A 152 1.74 -19.20 -13.97
CA VAL A 152 3.14 -19.61 -13.99
C VAL A 152 3.16 -21.10 -14.29
N TYR A 153 3.36 -21.49 -15.55
CA TYR A 153 3.53 -22.89 -15.92
C TYR A 153 4.81 -23.41 -15.27
N LEU A 154 4.70 -24.07 -14.12
CA LEU A 154 5.83 -24.72 -13.49
C LEU A 154 6.21 -25.99 -14.24
N THR A 155 7.49 -26.24 -14.42
CA THR A 155 7.97 -27.54 -14.92
C THR A 155 7.77 -28.60 -13.84
N GLN A 156 7.76 -29.88 -14.23
CA GLN A 156 7.62 -30.98 -13.27
C GLN A 156 8.69 -30.92 -12.16
N THR A 157 9.92 -30.52 -12.51
CA THR A 157 11.02 -30.36 -11.54
C THR A 157 10.80 -29.23 -10.55
N GLU A 158 10.16 -28.12 -10.98
CA GLU A 158 9.80 -27.01 -10.09
C GLU A 158 8.62 -27.38 -9.18
N LEU A 159 7.64 -28.13 -9.70
CA LEU A 159 6.53 -28.68 -8.91
C LEU A 159 7.01 -29.67 -7.86
N ASP A 160 7.89 -30.60 -8.25
CA ASP A 160 8.48 -31.59 -7.34
C ASP A 160 9.29 -30.91 -6.24
N TRP A 161 10.07 -29.87 -6.58
CA TRP A 161 10.79 -29.09 -5.57
C TRP A 161 9.84 -28.31 -4.66
N THR A 162 8.81 -27.67 -5.20
CA THR A 162 7.82 -26.93 -4.41
C THR A 162 7.09 -27.85 -3.42
N ALA A 163 6.75 -29.08 -3.83
CA ALA A 163 6.16 -30.10 -2.96
C ALA A 163 7.14 -30.57 -1.87
N GLN A 164 8.43 -30.70 -2.19
CA GLN A 164 9.46 -31.01 -1.20
C GLN A 164 9.66 -29.87 -0.19
N VAL A 165 9.60 -28.61 -0.64
CA VAL A 165 9.67 -27.42 0.22
C VAL A 165 8.45 -27.36 1.14
N ASP A 166 7.25 -27.60 0.60
CA ASP A 166 5.99 -27.63 1.35
C ASP A 166 6.05 -28.67 2.48
N HIS A 167 6.46 -29.90 2.15
CA HIS A 167 6.61 -30.97 3.13
C HIS A 167 7.68 -30.64 4.18
N ALA A 168 8.83 -30.10 3.77
CA ALA A 168 9.90 -29.70 4.69
C ALA A 168 9.46 -28.54 5.63
N ALA A 169 8.70 -27.58 5.12
CA ALA A 169 8.13 -26.48 5.91
C ALA A 169 7.07 -26.99 6.90
N PHE A 170 6.29 -28.00 6.53
CA PHE A 170 5.29 -28.61 7.40
C PHE A 170 5.93 -29.42 8.54
N VAL A 171 6.92 -30.26 8.22
CA VAL A 171 7.60 -31.15 9.19
C VAL A 171 8.69 -30.41 10.00
N ASN A 172 8.94 -29.13 9.73
CA ASN A 172 10.08 -28.37 10.27
C ASN A 172 11.44 -29.04 9.97
N GLY A 173 11.54 -29.68 8.80
CA GLY A 173 12.74 -30.38 8.34
C GLY A 173 13.77 -29.46 7.68
N ALA A 174 14.83 -30.08 7.16
CA ALA A 174 15.83 -29.40 6.35
C ALA A 174 15.25 -29.07 4.97
N MET A 175 15.43 -27.82 4.51
CA MET A 175 14.89 -27.38 3.23
C MET A 175 15.68 -27.95 2.04
N PRO A 176 15.00 -28.39 0.96
CA PRO A 176 15.65 -28.96 -0.21
C PRO A 176 16.40 -27.89 -1.02
N LYS A 177 17.52 -28.29 -1.64
CA LYS A 177 18.31 -27.38 -2.49
C LYS A 177 17.55 -27.02 -3.77
N TYR A 178 17.64 -25.76 -4.18
CA TYR A 178 17.00 -25.26 -5.39
C TYR A 178 17.51 -25.98 -6.65
N PRO A 179 16.61 -26.46 -7.53
CA PRO A 179 16.96 -27.38 -8.62
C PRO A 179 17.51 -26.70 -9.88
N LEU A 180 17.35 -25.38 -10.04
CA LEU A 180 17.72 -24.68 -11.29
C LEU A 180 19.05 -23.92 -11.14
N ARG A 181 20.02 -24.25 -12.00
CA ARG A 181 21.26 -23.46 -12.19
C ARG A 181 21.41 -22.91 -13.62
N LYS A 182 20.59 -23.33 -14.58
CA LYS A 182 20.66 -22.93 -16.00
C LYS A 182 19.26 -22.91 -16.62
N GLY A 183 18.65 -21.73 -16.68
CA GLY A 183 17.35 -21.48 -17.32
C GLY A 183 16.82 -20.08 -16.96
N PRO A 184 15.81 -19.56 -17.69
CA PRO A 184 15.13 -18.32 -17.30
C PRO A 184 14.46 -18.53 -15.94
N GLU A 185 14.93 -17.80 -14.93
CA GLU A 185 14.43 -17.92 -13.56
C GLU A 185 13.04 -17.29 -13.44
N LYS A 186 12.04 -18.11 -13.12
CA LYS A 186 10.67 -17.62 -12.87
C LYS A 186 10.65 -16.85 -11.57
N LEU A 187 10.11 -15.64 -11.58
CA LEU A 187 10.05 -14.74 -10.41
C LEU A 187 9.48 -15.43 -9.16
N ALA A 188 8.38 -16.20 -9.30
CA ALA A 188 7.77 -16.94 -8.20
C ALA A 188 8.73 -17.96 -7.55
N MET A 189 9.56 -18.62 -8.34
CA MET A 189 10.54 -19.61 -7.86
C MET A 189 11.75 -18.96 -7.20
N VAL A 190 12.21 -17.82 -7.73
CA VAL A 190 13.28 -17.00 -7.13
C VAL A 190 12.85 -16.49 -5.77
N GLU A 191 11.63 -16.00 -5.68
CA GLU A 191 11.07 -15.52 -4.43
C GLU A 191 10.90 -16.63 -3.38
N LEU A 192 10.38 -17.80 -3.77
CA LEU A 192 10.29 -18.95 -2.88
C LEU A 192 11.69 -19.38 -2.38
N ASN A 193 12.69 -19.40 -3.27
CA ASN A 193 14.07 -19.72 -2.90
C ASN A 193 14.70 -18.70 -1.94
N LYS A 194 14.41 -17.40 -2.09
CA LYS A 194 14.84 -16.36 -1.14
C LYS A 194 14.24 -16.61 0.25
N MET A 195 12.97 -16.97 0.32
CA MET A 195 12.29 -17.28 1.59
C MET A 195 12.84 -18.55 2.24
N VAL A 196 13.09 -19.59 1.46
CA VAL A 196 13.75 -20.82 1.92
C VAL A 196 15.15 -20.55 2.47
N THR A 197 15.91 -19.68 1.80
CA THR A 197 17.25 -19.28 2.25
C THR A 197 17.18 -18.51 3.57
N LEU A 198 16.23 -17.57 3.69
CA LEU A 198 15.99 -16.83 4.92
C LEU A 198 15.59 -17.76 6.07
N TYR A 199 14.71 -18.73 5.81
CA TYR A 199 14.30 -19.71 6.80
C TYR A 199 15.46 -20.58 7.28
N ASN A 200 16.34 -21.04 6.37
CA ASN A 200 17.55 -21.78 6.72
C ASN A 200 18.52 -20.95 7.58
N ILE A 201 18.69 -19.66 7.26
CA ILE A 201 19.52 -18.75 8.07
C ILE A 201 18.94 -18.62 9.48
N ILE A 202 17.62 -18.47 9.60
CA ILE A 202 16.94 -18.35 10.90
C ILE A 202 17.02 -19.66 11.70
N GLN A 203 16.97 -20.82 11.05
CA GLN A 203 17.17 -22.11 11.72
C GLN A 203 18.57 -22.25 12.33
N LEU A 204 19.59 -21.63 11.72
CA LEU A 204 20.98 -21.70 12.17
C LEU A 204 21.37 -20.60 13.16
N THR A 205 20.50 -19.62 13.42
CA THR A 205 20.83 -18.41 14.18
C THR A 205 20.21 -18.43 15.58
N ASP A 206 21.02 -18.17 16.62
CA ASP A 206 20.57 -18.13 18.02
C ASP A 206 19.98 -16.77 18.47
N LYS A 207 19.72 -15.86 17.51
CA LYS A 207 19.21 -14.51 17.81
C LYS A 207 17.71 -14.56 18.10
N ALA A 208 17.33 -14.21 19.33
CA ALA A 208 15.93 -14.21 19.79
C ALA A 208 14.97 -13.35 18.95
N GLU A 209 15.46 -12.26 18.35
CA GLU A 209 14.65 -11.41 17.46
C GLU A 209 14.23 -12.12 16.18
N LEU A 210 15.11 -12.94 15.60
CA LEU A 210 14.84 -13.68 14.37
C LEU A 210 13.99 -14.93 14.62
N LEU A 211 14.13 -15.55 15.79
CA LEU A 211 13.31 -16.68 16.22
C LEU A 211 11.82 -16.32 16.31
N LYS A 212 11.47 -15.08 16.68
CA LYS A 212 10.08 -14.59 16.69
C LYS A 212 9.44 -14.60 15.30
N HIS A 213 10.23 -14.39 14.25
CA HIS A 213 9.76 -14.33 12.88
C HIS A 213 9.80 -15.68 12.14
N ARG A 214 10.40 -16.71 12.76
CA ARG A 214 10.53 -18.06 12.18
C ARG A 214 9.19 -18.63 11.76
N GLU A 215 8.18 -18.54 12.62
CA GLU A 215 6.86 -19.11 12.36
C GLU A 215 6.13 -18.34 11.26
N ASN A 216 6.26 -17.01 11.23
CA ASN A 216 5.67 -16.19 10.17
C ASN A 216 6.27 -16.54 8.81
N ILE A 217 7.59 -16.71 8.73
CA ILE A 217 8.28 -17.08 7.50
C ILE A 217 7.89 -18.51 7.07
N ARG A 218 7.74 -19.43 8.02
CA ARG A 218 7.24 -20.79 7.74
C ARG A 218 5.84 -20.77 7.14
N LEU A 219 4.91 -19.99 7.72
CA LEU A 219 3.55 -19.83 7.22
C LEU A 219 3.53 -19.17 5.82
N THR A 220 4.40 -18.18 5.58
CA THR A 220 4.53 -17.57 4.24
C THR A 220 5.09 -18.53 3.20
N ILE A 221 6.01 -19.44 3.58
CA ILE A 221 6.49 -20.49 2.67
C ILE A 221 5.35 -21.45 2.33
N LEU A 222 4.57 -21.90 3.33
CA LEU A 222 3.43 -22.80 3.12
C LEU A 222 2.35 -22.18 2.22
N ASP A 223 1.97 -20.92 2.47
CA ASP A 223 0.99 -20.20 1.66
C ASP A 223 1.43 -20.07 0.20
N ARG A 224 2.71 -19.76 -0.04
CA ARG A 224 3.29 -19.67 -1.39
C ARG A 224 3.38 -21.03 -2.07
N CYS A 225 3.76 -22.09 -1.33
CA CYS A 225 3.77 -23.45 -1.83
C CYS A 225 2.36 -23.92 -2.20
N GLU A 226 1.36 -23.65 -1.37
CA GLU A 226 -0.04 -23.97 -1.64
C GLU A 226 -0.54 -23.22 -2.89
N GLY A 227 -0.22 -21.93 -3.00
CA GLY A 227 -0.52 -21.12 -4.18
C GLY A 227 0.11 -21.67 -5.47
N LEU A 228 1.29 -22.28 -5.40
CA LEU A 228 1.98 -22.88 -6.54
C LEU A 228 1.53 -24.32 -6.83
N LEU A 229 1.10 -25.08 -5.82
CA LEU A 229 0.69 -26.49 -5.94
C LEU A 229 -0.80 -26.66 -6.24
N ARG A 230 -1.68 -25.71 -5.89
CA ARG A 230 -3.10 -25.73 -6.27
C ARG A 230 -3.29 -25.87 -7.79
N TRP A 231 -2.32 -25.41 -8.59
CA TRP A 231 -2.32 -25.56 -10.04
C TRP A 231 -2.11 -26.99 -10.53
N ARG A 232 -1.54 -27.90 -9.71
CA ARG A 232 -1.40 -29.33 -10.05
C ARG A 232 -2.75 -30.04 -10.20
N HIS A 233 -3.80 -29.51 -9.57
CA HIS A 233 -5.14 -30.11 -9.57
C HIS A 233 -6.11 -29.46 -10.57
N ALA A 234 -5.70 -28.39 -11.24
CA ALA A 234 -6.53 -27.66 -12.21
C ALA A 234 -6.19 -27.98 -13.68
N ALA A 235 -5.19 -28.84 -13.92
CA ALA A 235 -4.79 -29.38 -15.22
C ALA A 235 -5.02 -30.89 -15.26
#